data_AF-A0A1V6SNU3-F1
#
_entry.id   AF-A0A1V6SNU3-F1
#
_cell.length_a   1.000
_cell.length_b   1.000
_cell.length_c   1.000
_cell.angle_alpha   90.00
_cell.angle_beta   90.00
_cell.angle_gamma   90.00
#
_symmetry.space_group_name_H-M   'P 1'
#
loop_
_entity.id
_entity.type
_entity.pdbx_description
1 polymer ?
#
loop_
_entity_poly.entity_id
_entity_poly.type
_entity_poly.pdbx_seq_one_letter_code
_entity_poly.pdbx_strand_id
1 'polypeptide(L)'
;MKFEILAISFAALFSGVSAGCAYNQYHWDCEWRGDSPSCGTTYHELGTTDEDGWELVDWTKDASLNQIRSRLGYCKDSYGNGCWSGYKRLWCKSNSSPDYIGDEDAY
;
A
#
# COMPACT_ATOMS: atom_id res chain seq x y z
N MET A 1 -53.28 -1.92 -0.04
CA MET A 1 -52.17 -2.84 0.30
C MET A 1 -50.90 -2.01 0.34
N LYS A 2 -50.25 -1.92 1.50
CA LYS A 2 -49.13 -1.01 1.79
C LYS A 2 -47.84 -1.81 1.68
N PHE A 3 -47.03 -1.51 0.67
CA PHE A 3 -45.74 -2.18 0.46
C PHE A 3 -44.66 -1.36 1.16
N GLU A 4 -44.29 -1.81 2.37
CA GLU A 4 -43.14 -1.29 3.10
C GLU A 4 -41.87 -1.82 2.40
N ILE A 5 -41.08 -0.93 1.81
CA ILE A 5 -39.83 -1.27 1.11
C ILE A 5 -38.74 -1.37 2.17
N LEU A 6 -38.28 -2.59 2.48
CA LEU A 6 -37.10 -2.83 3.29
C LEU A 6 -35.86 -2.31 2.54
N ALA A 7 -35.30 -1.19 2.99
CA ALA A 7 -34.02 -0.69 2.53
C ALA A 7 -32.91 -1.65 2.98
N ILE A 8 -32.46 -2.52 2.08
CA ILE A 8 -31.29 -3.37 2.30
C ILE A 8 -30.06 -2.48 2.13
N SER A 9 -29.52 -1.99 3.25
CA SER A 9 -28.25 -1.28 3.28
C SER A 9 -27.12 -2.23 2.86
N PHE A 10 -26.63 -2.08 1.62
CA PHE A 10 -25.40 -2.70 1.17
C PHE A 10 -24.23 -2.01 1.88
N ALA A 11 -23.85 -2.51 3.05
CA ALA A 11 -22.56 -2.18 3.63
C ALA A 11 -21.48 -2.84 2.74
N ALA A 12 -20.89 -2.07 1.83
CA ALA A 12 -19.73 -2.50 1.08
C ALA A 12 -18.57 -2.71 2.07
N LEU A 13 -18.34 -3.96 2.46
CA LEU A 13 -17.14 -4.36 3.16
C LEU A 13 -15.98 -4.27 2.18
N PHE A 14 -15.35 -3.10 2.09
CA PHE A 14 -14.02 -2.98 1.49
C PHE A 14 -13.02 -3.59 2.47
N SER A 15 -12.97 -4.92 2.56
CA SER A 15 -11.77 -5.60 3.02
C SER A 15 -10.76 -5.59 1.89
N GLY A 16 -10.29 -4.40 1.54
CA GLY A 16 -9.05 -4.25 0.80
C GLY A 16 -7.91 -4.61 1.73
N VAL A 17 -7.68 -5.91 1.94
CA VAL A 17 -6.35 -6.36 2.35
C VAL A 17 -5.46 -6.00 1.18
N SER A 18 -4.74 -4.88 1.29
CA SER A 18 -3.58 -4.66 0.48
C SER A 18 -2.58 -5.76 0.87
N ALA A 19 -2.50 -6.80 0.05
CA ALA A 19 -1.35 -7.67 0.07
C ALA A 19 -0.15 -6.76 -0.18
N GLY A 20 0.74 -6.61 0.79
CA GLY A 20 1.93 -5.78 0.62
C GLY A 20 2.76 -6.28 -0.56
N CYS A 21 3.62 -5.42 -1.10
CA CYS A 21 4.38 -5.66 -2.34
C CYS A 21 5.02 -7.06 -2.39
N ALA A 22 5.60 -7.48 -1.27
CA ALA A 22 6.32 -8.75 -1.15
C ALA A 22 5.46 -10.03 -1.28
N TYR A 23 4.13 -9.91 -1.22
CA TYR A 23 3.21 -11.04 -1.39
C TYR A 23 2.37 -10.92 -2.67
N ASN A 24 2.65 -9.91 -3.50
CA ASN A 24 1.96 -9.68 -4.74
C ASN A 24 2.89 -10.01 -5.92
N GLN A 25 2.52 -11.00 -6.72
CA GLN A 25 3.25 -11.40 -7.94
C GLN A 25 3.32 -10.29 -9.00
N TYR A 26 2.54 -9.21 -8.85
CA TYR A 26 2.50 -8.08 -9.75
C TYR A 26 3.43 -6.93 -9.32
N HIS A 27 4.07 -7.00 -8.16
CA HIS A 27 5.00 -5.98 -7.68
C HIS A 27 6.42 -6.57 -7.55
N TRP A 28 7.43 -5.79 -7.93
CA TRP A 28 8.84 -6.23 -7.89
C TRP A 28 9.71 -5.40 -6.93
N ASP A 29 9.26 -4.19 -6.57
CA ASP A 29 10.00 -3.31 -5.66
C ASP A 29 9.07 -2.63 -4.66
N CYS A 30 9.64 -2.15 -3.56
CA CYS A 30 8.92 -1.44 -2.52
C CYS A 30 9.74 -0.41 -1.77
N GLU A 31 9.10 0.73 -1.49
CA GLU A 31 9.72 1.89 -0.86
C GLU A 31 8.81 2.49 0.23
N TRP A 32 9.41 2.79 1.39
CA TRP A 32 8.75 3.59 2.42
C TRP A 32 9.04 5.07 2.23
N ARG A 33 8.03 5.82 1.78
CA ARG A 33 8.11 7.27 1.59
C ARG A 33 7.69 8.02 2.86
N GLY A 34 8.49 9.01 3.25
CA GLY A 34 8.29 9.89 4.40
C GLY A 34 9.50 9.89 5.33
N ASP A 35 10.19 11.02 5.43
CA ASP A 35 11.46 11.12 6.15
C ASP A 35 11.28 11.43 7.65
N SER A 36 12.05 10.74 8.48
CA SER A 36 11.96 10.91 9.94
C SER A 36 12.78 12.12 10.41
N PRO A 37 12.36 12.85 11.45
CA PRO A 37 11.27 12.52 12.38
C PRO A 37 9.87 13.01 11.96
N SER A 38 9.75 13.84 10.92
CA SER A 38 8.48 14.42 10.47
C SER A 38 8.13 13.92 9.06
N CYS A 39 7.45 12.77 8.99
CA CYS A 39 7.26 11.99 7.76
C CYS A 39 6.19 12.55 6.79
N GLY A 40 5.52 13.63 7.18
CA GLY A 40 4.46 14.28 6.42
C GLY A 40 3.18 13.45 6.31
N THR A 41 2.31 13.85 5.40
CA THR A 41 1.01 13.25 5.11
C THR A 41 0.79 13.18 3.60
N THR A 42 -0.24 12.46 3.16
CA THR A 42 -0.68 12.45 1.76
C THR A 42 -2.19 12.63 1.67
N TYR A 43 -2.65 13.12 0.52
CA TYR A 43 -4.06 13.11 0.11
C TYR A 43 -4.39 11.94 -0.84
N HIS A 44 -3.37 11.19 -1.28
CA HIS A 44 -3.56 9.99 -2.10
C HIS A 44 -4.23 8.89 -1.28
N GLU A 45 -5.13 8.15 -1.93
CA GLU A 45 -5.77 6.97 -1.37
C GLU A 45 -4.95 5.71 -1.70
N LEU A 46 -5.16 4.64 -0.93
CA LEU A 46 -4.57 3.34 -1.27
C LEU A 46 -5.03 2.91 -2.68
N GLY A 47 -4.10 2.34 -3.47
CA GLY A 47 -4.28 2.01 -4.88
C GLY A 47 -3.97 3.16 -5.84
N THR A 48 -3.64 4.36 -5.34
CA THR A 48 -3.20 5.45 -6.22
C THR A 48 -1.83 5.12 -6.82
N THR A 49 -1.71 5.19 -8.14
CA THR A 49 -0.44 5.10 -8.86
C THR A 49 0.10 6.50 -9.16
N ASP A 50 1.38 6.74 -8.89
CA ASP A 50 2.06 7.97 -9.29
C ASP A 50 2.52 7.94 -10.76
N GLU A 51 3.10 9.05 -11.22
CA GLU A 51 3.60 9.19 -12.60
C GLU A 51 4.75 8.24 -12.94
N ASP A 52 5.47 7.77 -11.92
CA ASP A 52 6.62 6.86 -12.02
C ASP A 52 6.20 5.37 -11.87
N GLY A 53 4.90 5.09 -11.87
CA GLY A 53 4.35 3.74 -11.81
C GLY A 53 4.38 3.09 -10.43
N TRP A 54 4.57 3.87 -9.36
CA TRP A 54 4.48 3.37 -8.00
C TRP A 54 3.06 3.45 -7.47
N GLU A 55 2.57 2.35 -6.90
CA GLU A 55 1.26 2.25 -6.29
C GLU A 55 1.36 2.39 -4.77
N LEU A 56 0.56 3.28 -4.17
CA LEU A 56 0.43 3.41 -2.73
C LEU A 56 -0.39 2.25 -2.17
N VAL A 57 0.23 1.28 -1.52
CA VAL A 57 -0.47 0.06 -1.06
C VAL A 57 -0.75 0.05 0.45
N ASP A 58 0.02 0.77 1.24
CA ASP A 58 -0.13 0.76 2.70
C ASP A 58 0.46 2.02 3.35
N TRP A 59 0.20 2.22 4.64
CA TRP A 59 0.77 3.29 5.43
C TRP A 59 0.77 2.98 6.93
N THR A 60 1.53 3.76 7.70
CA THR A 60 1.49 3.69 9.18
C THR A 60 0.58 4.72 9.84
N LYS A 61 -0.39 5.26 9.09
CA LYS A 61 -1.37 6.24 9.59
C LYS A 61 -2.32 5.64 10.63
N ASP A 62 -2.90 4.49 10.29
CA ASP A 62 -3.99 3.87 11.07
C ASP A 62 -3.51 2.64 11.85
N ALA A 63 -2.29 2.16 11.58
CA ALA A 63 -1.68 1.02 12.24
C ALA A 63 -0.17 1.20 12.37
N SER A 64 0.39 0.74 13.48
CA SER A 64 1.84 0.67 13.68
C SER A 64 2.48 -0.37 12.75
N LEU A 65 3.77 -0.21 12.45
CA LEU A 65 4.54 -1.19 11.66
C LEU A 65 4.37 -2.61 12.21
N ASN A 66 4.33 -2.79 13.53
CA ASN A 66 4.18 -4.11 14.17
C ASN A 66 2.84 -4.77 13.85
N GLN A 67 1.75 -4.00 13.72
CA GLN A 67 0.42 -4.52 13.41
C GLN A 67 0.31 -5.00 11.96
N ILE A 68 1.07 -4.39 11.05
CA ILE A 68 1.04 -4.72 9.62
C ILE A 68 2.23 -5.59 9.19
N ARG A 69 3.20 -5.87 10.09
CA ARG A 69 4.48 -6.53 9.74
C ARG A 69 4.33 -7.86 9.01
N SER A 70 3.29 -8.64 9.32
CA SER A 70 3.03 -9.94 8.68
C SER A 70 2.63 -9.85 7.21
N ARG A 71 2.06 -8.72 6.76
CA ARG A 71 1.63 -8.51 5.36
C ARG A 71 2.63 -7.75 4.50
N LEU A 72 3.78 -7.37 5.06
CA LEU A 72 4.79 -6.54 4.38
C LEU A 72 5.92 -7.34 3.71
N GLY A 73 6.12 -8.60 4.09
CA GLY A 73 7.23 -9.45 3.61
C GLY A 73 8.59 -8.77 3.80
N TYR A 74 9.41 -8.66 2.75
CA TYR A 74 10.74 -8.03 2.84
C TYR A 74 10.70 -6.50 2.98
N CYS A 75 9.59 -5.85 2.59
CA CYS A 75 9.43 -4.40 2.66
C CYS A 75 9.40 -3.87 4.10
N LYS A 76 9.17 -4.72 5.10
CA LYS A 76 9.22 -4.32 6.51
C LYS A 76 10.62 -3.88 6.95
N ASP A 77 11.66 -4.38 6.29
CA ASP A 77 13.04 -4.20 6.71
C ASP A 77 13.62 -2.87 6.16
N SER A 78 13.02 -2.29 5.12
CA SER A 78 13.35 -0.96 4.60
C SER A 78 12.62 0.20 5.30
N TYR A 79 11.78 -0.08 6.31
CA TYR A 79 10.97 0.94 6.99
C TYR A 79 11.81 2.05 7.66
N GLY A 80 12.98 1.70 8.20
CA GLY A 80 13.87 2.63 8.89
C GLY A 80 13.30 3.16 10.21
N ASN A 81 13.64 4.40 10.55
CA ASN A 81 13.23 5.04 11.82
C ASN A 81 11.74 5.40 11.83
N GLY A 82 11.11 5.36 13.01
CA GLY A 82 9.73 5.83 13.19
C GLY A 82 9.57 7.35 13.00
N CYS A 83 8.31 7.80 12.97
CA CYS A 83 7.95 9.22 12.84
C CYS A 83 7.47 9.74 14.21
N TRP A 84 7.85 10.96 14.57
CA TRP A 84 7.25 11.70 15.69
C TRP A 84 5.97 12.42 15.27
N SER A 85 5.88 12.81 14.00
CA SER A 85 4.69 13.37 13.39
C SER A 85 4.48 12.85 11.97
N GLY A 86 3.22 12.78 11.54
CA GLY A 86 2.86 12.15 10.26
C GLY A 86 2.99 10.63 10.29
N TYR A 87 3.16 10.03 9.11
CA TYR A 87 3.29 8.58 8.94
C TYR A 87 4.09 8.25 7.68
N LYS A 88 4.64 7.04 7.60
CA LYS A 88 5.28 6.55 6.36
C LYS A 88 4.24 5.89 5.47
N ARG A 89 4.49 5.93 4.17
CA ARG A 89 3.64 5.40 3.11
C ARG A 89 4.42 4.34 2.36
N LEU A 90 3.86 3.15 2.22
CA LEU A 90 4.48 2.08 1.46
C LEU A 90 3.99 2.16 0.01
N TRP A 91 4.95 2.32 -0.89
CA TRP A 91 4.74 2.33 -2.33
C TRP A 91 5.36 1.08 -2.94
N CYS A 92 4.69 0.47 -3.91
CA CYS A 92 5.20 -0.67 -4.65
C CYS A 92 5.35 -0.34 -6.13
N LYS A 93 6.39 -0.85 -6.79
CA LYS A 93 6.52 -0.75 -8.24
C LYS A 93 5.95 -1.99 -8.91
N SER A 94 5.07 -1.79 -9.89
CA SER A 94 4.43 -2.89 -10.63
C SER A 94 5.33 -3.45 -11.72
N ASN A 95 5.19 -4.75 -12.01
CA ASN A 95 5.85 -5.44 -13.13
C ASN A 95 5.32 -4.94 -14.49
N SER A 96 4.22 -4.20 -14.49
CA SER A 96 3.69 -3.49 -15.66
C SER A 96 4.27 -2.07 -15.82
N SER A 97 5.17 -1.65 -14.93
CA SER A 97 5.82 -0.35 -15.02
C SER A 97 6.73 -0.32 -16.26
N PRO A 98 6.80 0.79 -17.01
CA PRO A 98 7.69 0.90 -18.18
C PRO A 98 9.17 0.70 -17.81
N ASP A 99 9.55 1.00 -16.58
CA ASP A 99 10.91 0.75 -16.05
C ASP A 99 11.14 -0.69 -15.56
N TYR A 100 10.17 -1.60 -15.68
CA TYR A 100 10.34 -2.99 -15.29
C TYR A 100 11.28 -3.69 -16.26
N ILE A 101 12.53 -3.81 -15.88
CA ILE A 101 13.52 -4.66 -16.54
C ILE A 101 13.31 -6.06 -15.96
N GLY A 102 12.40 -6.84 -16.55
CA GLY A 102 12.25 -8.24 -16.17
C GLY A 102 13.57 -9.00 -16.39
N ASP A 103 13.82 -10.04 -15.59
CA ASP A 103 14.90 -11.02 -15.81
C ASP A 103 14.70 -11.80 -17.13
N GLU A 104 14.78 -11.12 -18.29
CA GLU A 104 14.74 -11.76 -19.62
C GLU A 104 16.12 -12.27 -20.07
N ASP A 105 17.17 -12.11 -19.25
CA ASP A 105 18.56 -12.45 -19.61
C ASP A 105 19.15 -13.66 -18.85
N ALA A 106 18.31 -14.49 -18.21
CA ALA A 106 18.76 -15.74 -17.57
C ALA A 106 18.61 -16.96 -18.51
N TYR A 107 19.38 -16.99 -19.62
CA TYR A 107 19.61 -18.21 -20.42
C TYR A 107 21.08 -18.36 -20.81
#